data_AF-A0A965LF68-F1
#
_entry.id   AF-A0A965LF68-F1
#
_cell.length_a   1.000
_cell.length_b   1.000
_cell.length_c   1.000
_cell.angle_alpha   90.00
_cell.angle_beta   90.00
_cell.angle_gamma   90.00
#
_symmetry.space_group_name_H-M   'P 1'
#
loop_
_entity.id
_entity.type
_entity.pdbx_description
1 polymer ?
#
loop_
_entity_poly.entity_id
_entity_poly.type
_entity_poly.pdbx_seq_one_letter_code
_entity_poly.pdbx_strand_id
1 'polypeptide(L)'
;MGCCFDGYEATVSGGKDHGFCGEVQTMVCLDCKDLLDVLTAEPSANAPAGLAPVERKCGECGGKNLKLFHSGKTRCPKCGARLKKSDNFDLWD
;
A
#
# COMPACT_ATOMS: atom_id res chain seq x y z
N MET A 1 -11.40 -1.84 0.29
CA MET A 1 -11.56 -0.51 -0.35
C MET A 1 -12.15 -0.72 -1.75
N GLY A 2 -13.19 0.03 -2.19
CA GLY A 2 -13.87 -0.23 -3.48
C GLY A 2 -14.04 1.00 -4.41
N CYS A 3 -14.03 0.81 -5.73
CA CYS A 3 -14.42 1.80 -6.77
C CYS A 3 -15.68 1.34 -7.56
N CYS A 4 -16.38 2.29 -8.20
CA CYS A 4 -17.50 2.18 -9.15
C CYS A 4 -17.27 1.33 -10.42
N PHE A 5 -16.27 0.44 -10.45
CA PHE A 5 -16.09 -0.54 -11.52
C PHE A 5 -16.29 -1.92 -10.88
N ASP A 6 -17.17 -2.74 -11.43
CA ASP A 6 -17.41 -4.10 -10.94
C ASP A 6 -16.07 -4.85 -10.81
N GLY A 7 -15.69 -5.20 -9.59
CA GLY A 7 -14.53 -6.07 -9.30
C GLY A 7 -13.24 -5.41 -8.83
N TYR A 8 -13.20 -4.11 -8.47
CA TYR A 8 -12.02 -3.56 -7.79
C TYR A 8 -12.13 -3.68 -6.27
N GLU A 9 -11.55 -4.75 -5.73
CA GLU A 9 -11.31 -4.95 -4.31
C GLU A 9 -9.80 -4.94 -4.05
N ALA A 10 -9.33 -3.97 -3.27
CA ALA A 10 -7.98 -3.94 -2.76
C ALA A 10 -8.03 -3.91 -1.23
N THR A 11 -7.34 -4.87 -0.62
CA THR A 11 -7.07 -4.93 0.83
C THR A 11 -5.70 -4.33 1.05
N VAL A 12 -5.67 -3.21 1.75
CA VAL A 12 -4.45 -2.47 2.07
C VAL A 12 -4.55 -2.05 3.53
N SER A 13 -3.46 -2.14 4.29
CA SER A 13 -3.45 -1.80 5.72
C SER A 13 -3.81 -0.33 5.99
N GLY A 14 -3.70 0.54 4.98
CA GLY A 14 -4.15 1.94 5.05
C GLY A 14 -3.24 2.83 5.90
N GLY A 15 -2.09 2.31 6.36
CA GLY A 15 -1.11 2.98 7.20
C GLY A 15 0.21 2.21 7.26
N LYS A 16 1.19 2.72 8.03
CA LYS A 16 2.38 1.93 8.37
C LYS A 16 1.91 0.76 9.23
N ASP A 17 2.09 -0.46 8.73
CA ASP A 17 1.89 -1.66 9.53
C ASP A 17 3.26 -2.15 10.01
N HIS A 18 3.36 -2.41 11.31
CA HIS A 18 4.56 -2.94 11.97
C HIS A 18 4.28 -4.39 12.37
N GLY A 19 4.05 -5.25 11.38
CA GLY A 19 4.12 -6.70 11.56
C GLY A 19 5.59 -7.11 11.73
N PHE A 20 5.84 -8.18 12.48
CA PHE A 20 7.15 -8.71 12.93
C PHE A 20 8.26 -8.90 11.86
N CYS A 21 8.02 -8.54 10.59
CA CYS A 21 8.88 -8.79 9.42
C CYS A 21 9.24 -7.55 8.58
N GLY A 22 8.87 -6.32 8.97
CA GLY A 22 9.29 -5.10 8.25
C GLY A 22 8.28 -3.95 8.33
N GLU A 23 8.63 -2.82 7.72
CA GLU A 23 7.71 -1.70 7.52
C GLU A 23 7.14 -1.77 6.11
N VAL A 24 5.81 -1.78 6.00
CA VAL A 24 5.11 -1.67 4.71
C VAL A 24 4.34 -0.36 4.63
N GLN A 25 4.18 0.15 3.41
CA GLN A 25 3.41 1.35 3.13
C GLN A 25 2.53 1.14 1.91
N THR A 26 1.25 1.45 2.04
CA THR A 26 0.33 1.43 0.90
C THR A 26 0.73 2.45 -0.16
N MET A 27 0.91 1.99 -1.39
CA MET A 27 1.25 2.80 -2.56
C MET A 27 0.39 2.43 -3.76
N VAL A 28 0.35 3.34 -4.73
CA VAL A 28 -0.24 3.15 -6.05
C VAL A 28 0.88 2.87 -7.03
N CYS A 29 0.88 1.70 -7.67
CA CYS A 29 1.70 1.48 -8.86
C CYS A 29 0.99 2.10 -10.07
N LEU A 30 1.66 3.05 -10.73
CA LEU A 30 1.09 3.72 -11.90
C LEU A 30 1.14 2.88 -13.17
N ASP A 31 2.06 1.91 -13.22
CA ASP A 31 2.19 0.98 -14.35
C ASP A 31 1.09 -0.10 -14.26
N CYS A 32 0.94 -0.74 -13.10
CA CYS A 32 -0.12 -1.73 -12.84
C CYS A 32 -1.50 -1.08 -12.64
N LYS A 33 -1.53 0.23 -12.36
CA LYS A 33 -2.73 0.97 -11.95
C LYS A 33 -3.44 0.31 -10.78
N ASP A 34 -2.67 -0.08 -9.76
CA ASP A 34 -3.20 -0.78 -8.59
C ASP A 34 -2.67 -0.24 -7.26
N LEU A 35 -3.39 -0.53 -6.18
CA LEU A 35 -3.03 -0.24 -4.80
C LEU A 35 -2.43 -1.50 -4.19
N LEU A 36 -1.27 -1.35 -3.58
CA LEU A 36 -0.52 -2.45 -2.99
C LEU A 36 0.27 -1.95 -1.79
N ASP A 37 0.53 -2.84 -0.84
CA ASP A 37 1.46 -2.56 0.25
C ASP A 37 2.89 -2.85 -0.21
N VAL A 38 3.77 -1.85 -0.09
CA VAL A 38 5.16 -1.91 -0.54
C VAL A 38 6.07 -1.91 0.68
N LEU A 39 7.00 -2.87 0.75
CA LEU A 39 8.03 -2.91 1.78
C LEU A 39 8.93 -1.66 1.66
N THR A 40 9.01 -0.88 2.73
CA THR A 40 9.82 0.34 2.83
C THR A 40 11.03 0.18 3.74
N ALA A 41 10.98 -0.77 4.69
CA ALA A 41 12.11 -1.15 5.50
C ALA A 41 12.03 -2.63 5.92
N GLU A 42 13.18 -3.28 6.11
CA GLU A 42 13.30 -4.68 6.54
C GLU A 42 14.08 -4.80 7.84
N PRO A 43 13.87 -5.86 8.65
CA PRO A 43 14.66 -6.12 9.84
C PRO A 43 16.17 -6.17 9.55
N SER A 44 16.94 -5.39 10.28
CA SER A 44 18.39 -5.34 10.14
C SER A 44 19.05 -5.12 11.48
N ALA A 45 19.94 -6.04 11.87
CA ALA A 45 20.74 -5.94 13.09
C ALA A 45 21.69 -4.73 13.09
N ASN A 46 21.96 -4.16 11.92
CA ASN A 46 22.86 -3.02 11.74
C ASN A 46 22.13 -1.68 11.70
N ALA A 47 20.80 -1.67 11.78
CA ALA A 47 20.01 -0.44 11.74
C ALA A 47 19.71 0.10 13.15
N PRO A 48 19.75 1.44 13.37
CA PRO A 48 19.53 2.04 14.69
C PRO A 48 18.17 1.70 15.33
N ALA A 49 17.14 1.49 14.51
CA ALA A 49 15.79 1.15 14.96
C ALA A 49 15.44 -0.32 14.67
N GLY A 50 16.43 -1.17 14.38
CA GLY A 50 16.22 -2.57 13.98
C GLY A 50 15.61 -2.75 12.58
N LEU A 51 15.37 -1.66 11.84
CA LEU A 51 14.84 -1.65 10.48
C LEU A 51 15.74 -0.84 9.54
N ALA A 52 16.20 -1.45 8.45
CA ALA A 52 16.95 -0.79 7.38
C ALA A 52 16.00 -0.43 6.22
N PRO A 53 16.07 0.79 5.67
CA PRO A 53 15.29 1.16 4.49
C PRO A 53 15.63 0.27 3.29
N VAL A 54 14.62 -0.13 2.54
CA VAL A 54 14.78 -0.92 1.31
C VAL A 54 14.31 -0.14 0.09
N GLU A 55 14.75 -0.58 -1.09
CA GLU A 55 14.30 0.00 -2.34
C GLU A 55 12.83 -0.34 -2.61
N ARG A 56 12.00 0.70 -2.74
CA ARG A 56 10.57 0.57 -3.00
C ARG A 56 10.33 0.07 -4.43
N LYS A 57 9.66 -1.07 -4.55
CA LYS A 57 9.28 -1.69 -5.83
C LYS A 57 7.87 -2.23 -5.76
N CYS A 58 7.20 -2.23 -6.90
CA CYS A 58 5.94 -2.94 -7.05
C CYS A 58 6.19 -4.45 -6.93
N GLY A 59 5.46 -5.13 -6.04
CA GLY A 59 5.58 -6.59 -5.88
C GLY A 59 5.13 -7.37 -7.13
N GLU A 60 4.24 -6.79 -7.93
CA GLU A 60 3.69 -7.42 -9.13
C GLU A 60 4.60 -7.26 -10.35
N CYS A 61 5.03 -6.03 -10.66
CA CYS A 61 5.79 -5.74 -11.90
C CYS A 61 7.27 -5.43 -11.66
N GLY A 62 7.72 -5.31 -10.41
CA GLY A 62 9.08 -4.86 -10.06
C GLY A 62 9.38 -3.39 -10.36
N GLY A 63 8.41 -2.66 -10.93
CA GLY A 63 8.54 -1.25 -11.31
C GLY A 63 8.65 -0.32 -10.11
N LYS A 64 9.32 0.83 -10.31
CA LYS A 64 9.52 1.87 -9.28
C LYS A 64 8.57 3.06 -9.43
N ASN A 65 7.64 3.00 -10.39
CA ASN A 65 6.68 4.05 -10.67
C ASN A 65 5.52 4.03 -9.65
N LEU A 66 5.88 4.33 -8.39
CA LEU A 66 5.02 4.23 -7.23
C LEU A 66 4.65 5.63 -6.72
N LYS A 67 3.40 5.82 -6.30
CA LYS A 67 2.93 7.03 -5.60
C LYS A 67 2.35 6.66 -4.25
N LEU A 68 2.63 7.47 -3.24
CA LEU A 68 2.10 7.25 -1.90
C LEU A 68 0.56 7.33 -1.89
N PHE A 69 -0.08 6.33 -1.29
CA PHE A 69 -1.52 6.36 -1.05
C PHE A 69 -1.84 7.31 0.11
N HIS A 70 -2.82 8.18 -0.08
CA HIS A 70 -3.34 9.07 0.93
C HIS A 70 -4.86 8.93 0.96
N SER A 71 -5.39 8.42 2.08
CA SER A 71 -6.83 8.31 2.28
C SER A 71 -7.54 9.64 2.03
N GLY A 72 -8.64 9.62 1.28
CA GLY A 72 -9.42 10.79 0.89
C GLY A 72 -8.82 11.68 -0.22
N LYS A 73 -7.50 11.58 -0.50
CA LYS A 73 -6.83 12.36 -1.58
C LYS A 73 -6.56 11.50 -2.82
N THR A 74 -6.12 10.27 -2.63
CA THR A 74 -5.82 9.37 -3.73
C THR A 74 -7.10 8.93 -4.41
N ARG A 75 -7.20 9.21 -5.70
CA ARG A 75 -8.25 8.69 -6.57
C ARG A 75 -7.87 7.29 -7.02
N CYS A 76 -8.88 6.47 -7.32
CA CYS A 76 -8.65 5.14 -7.82
C CYS A 76 -7.86 5.21 -9.14
N PRO A 77 -6.72 4.49 -9.24
CA PRO A 77 -5.86 4.53 -10.43
C PRO A 77 -6.50 3.94 -11.68
N LYS A 78 -7.52 3.08 -11.55
CA LYS A 78 -8.22 2.46 -12.70
C LYS A 78 -9.33 3.33 -13.26
N CYS A 79 -10.15 3.93 -12.39
CA CYS A 79 -11.40 4.61 -12.75
C CYS A 79 -11.39 6.13 -12.50
N GLY A 80 -10.42 6.66 -11.75
CA GLY A 80 -10.35 8.08 -11.36
C GLY A 80 -11.37 8.54 -10.30
N ALA A 81 -12.32 7.68 -9.90
CA ALA A 81 -13.27 7.98 -8.85
C ALA A 81 -12.60 8.05 -7.47
N ARG A 82 -13.29 8.65 -6.48
CA ARG A 82 -12.83 8.59 -5.09
C ARG A 82 -12.94 7.16 -4.58
N LEU A 83 -11.86 6.67 -3.99
CA LEU A 83 -11.88 5.38 -3.28
C LEU A 83 -12.79 5.53 -2.06
N LYS A 84 -13.81 4.69 -1.96
CA LYS A 84 -14.62 4.59 -0.74
C LYS A 84 -13.91 3.65 0.21
N LYS A 85 -13.69 4.10 1.45
CA LYS A 85 -13.34 3.18 2.53
C LYS A 85 -14.50 2.20 2.64
N SER A 86 -14.22 0.91 2.58
CA SER A 86 -15.25 -0.09 2.88
C SER A 86 -15.48 -0.09 4.38
N ASP A 87 -16.74 -0.11 4.81
CA ASP A 87 -17.10 -0.03 6.24
C ASP A 87 -16.66 -1.28 7.04
N ASN A 88 -16.26 -2.37 6.36
CA ASN A 88 -15.65 -3.55 6.98
C ASN A 88 -14.12 -3.42 7.05
N PHE A 89 -13.63 -2.69 8.05
CA PHE A 89 -12.23 -2.76 8.46
C PHE A 89 -12.17 -2.85 9.98
N ASP A 90 -12.77 -3.89 10.53
CA ASP A 90 -12.47 -4.38 11.87
C ASP A 90 -11.07 -5.00 11.82
N LEU A 91 -10.06 -4.14 11.90
CA LEU A 91 -8.70 -4.55 12.23
C LEU A 91 -8.68 -4.80 13.75
N TRP A 92 -8.91 -6.07 14.12
CA TRP A 92 -8.62 -6.73 15.40
C TRP A 92 -9.60 -6.44 16.57
N ASP A 93 -10.37 -7.48 16.96
CA ASP A 93 -10.80 -7.73 18.35
C ASP A 93 -9.60 -8.14 19.22
#